data_AF-A0A921E8B1-F1
#
_entry.id   AF-A0A921E8B1-F1
#
_cell.length_a   1.000
_cell.length_b   1.000
_cell.length_c   1.000
_cell.angle_alpha   90.00
_cell.angle_beta   90.00
_cell.angle_gamma   90.00
#
_symmetry.space_group_name_H-M   'P 1'
#
loop_
_entity.id
_entity.type
_entity.pdbx_description
1 polymer ?
#
loop_
_entity_poly.entity_id
_entity_poly.type
_entity_poly.pdbx_seq_one_letter_code
_entity_poly.pdbx_strand_id
1 'polypeptide(L)'
;MTANDNLDIHSSPPAGRRGTALWGAFALAVYASLLTPNVALCITEPLGFWGILANTLLPGGVYLWLMTLSRRIGRVTLWTLPLMFFAAFQLVLLYLYGRSVIASDMFLNLLTTNPDEAGEMLAGLMVIVVVVAVVYGGGIAGGIVATVRRVILPQRWIARSRTMSYIAMSLGVLSLCAAYLFSPGYKASNDLYPVNVAYNMGHAAGVASDLANYAHTSAGYTFDARMTADDDSIPRLVILVVGETARAHNWQLLGYDRPTNPRLSRRDGIVAFPRVLTSSNTTHKSVPMLLSAVDADTYSCLPTAKSIITAFKEAGYATAVITAQKPNHSYVEFFCAEADTTCYIADKVAGHPLTDLDLLPYVRDRIDSRAPRQLIVIHAYGSHFDYRDRYPASIRRFTPDGPFEAKAKFRPLMLNAYDNTIVAEDYMLDSIVAMALRHDIPAAMLYTSDHGEDLYDTDDERFMHASPIPTAMQIHVPMIAWLSPRYRELYPGMWDTIASHRDSLVSSSSSYFHTALQLAGIATPRFDATLSLASPTYAPRTPMYVTDHNTSVPLKELLLRYREPLPPGLE
;
A
#
# COMPACT_ATOMS: atom_id res chain seq x y z
N MET A 1 48.29 71.85 -4.82
CA MET A 1 46.93 71.91 -4.22
C MET A 1 45.97 71.85 -5.40
N THR A 2 45.23 70.80 -5.69
CA THR A 2 44.45 69.91 -4.82
C THR A 2 44.34 68.49 -5.41
N ALA A 3 44.38 67.52 -4.49
CA ALA A 3 44.07 66.09 -4.61
C ALA A 3 42.57 65.88 -4.95
N ASN A 4 42.18 64.95 -5.83
CA ASN A 4 41.98 63.50 -5.64
C ASN A 4 40.59 63.18 -5.08
N ASP A 5 39.81 62.37 -5.81
CA ASP A 5 38.92 61.32 -5.28
C ASP A 5 38.12 60.67 -6.43
N ASN A 6 38.66 59.58 -6.98
CA ASN A 6 37.87 58.55 -7.65
C ASN A 6 38.05 57.26 -6.84
N LEU A 7 37.03 56.97 -6.02
CA LEU A 7 36.89 55.74 -5.26
C LEU A 7 36.51 54.60 -6.22
N ASP A 8 37.50 53.78 -6.58
CA ASP A 8 37.30 52.47 -7.19
C ASP A 8 36.66 51.53 -6.16
N ILE A 9 35.37 51.25 -6.34
CA ILE A 9 34.61 50.31 -5.52
C ILE A 9 34.99 48.88 -5.91
N HIS A 10 35.76 48.23 -5.04
CA HIS A 10 35.91 46.79 -4.82
C HIS A 10 35.48 45.84 -5.96
N SER A 11 36.42 45.55 -6.87
CA SER A 11 36.43 44.27 -7.57
C SER A 11 37.05 43.20 -6.66
N SER A 12 36.25 42.22 -6.23
CA SER A 12 36.77 41.05 -5.53
C SER A 12 37.73 40.29 -6.47
N PRO A 13 38.91 39.84 -6.00
CA PRO A 13 39.86 39.17 -6.88
C PRO A 13 39.26 37.86 -7.41
N PRO A 14 39.55 37.46 -8.67
CA PRO A 14 39.13 36.18 -9.18
C PRO A 14 39.71 35.07 -8.30
N ALA A 15 38.86 34.15 -7.84
CA ALA A 15 39.27 33.04 -7.01
C ALA A 15 40.49 32.33 -7.64
N GLY A 16 41.62 32.28 -6.92
CA GLY A 16 42.85 31.65 -7.40
C GLY A 16 42.64 30.19 -7.82
N ARG A 17 43.59 29.59 -8.56
CA ARG A 17 43.51 28.21 -9.11
C ARG A 17 42.96 27.14 -8.13
N ARG A 18 43.28 27.26 -6.83
CA ARG A 18 42.75 26.38 -5.76
C ARG A 18 41.23 26.52 -5.55
N GLY A 19 40.69 27.75 -5.60
CA GLY A 19 39.26 28.02 -5.50
C GLY A 19 38.48 27.48 -6.70
N THR A 20 39.03 27.59 -7.91
CA THR A 20 38.39 27.02 -9.11
C THR A 20 38.34 25.49 -9.12
N ALA A 21 39.36 24.83 -8.57
CA ALA A 21 39.38 23.37 -8.43
C ALA A 21 38.35 22.89 -7.41
N LEU A 22 38.26 23.57 -6.26
CA LEU A 22 37.30 23.24 -5.20
C LEU A 22 35.85 23.35 -5.67
N TRP A 23 35.49 24.42 -6.39
CA TRP A 23 34.14 24.58 -6.92
C TRP A 23 33.83 23.66 -8.11
N GLY A 24 34.85 23.24 -8.87
CA GLY A 24 34.70 22.18 -9.85
C GLY A 24 34.43 20.82 -9.19
N ALA A 25 35.09 20.51 -8.08
CA ALA A 25 34.82 19.30 -7.30
C ALA A 25 33.42 19.35 -6.67
N PHE A 26 32.99 20.51 -6.14
CA PHE A 26 31.62 20.71 -5.66
C PHE A 26 30.58 20.45 -6.76
N ALA A 27 30.79 20.97 -7.97
CA ALA A 27 29.90 20.71 -9.11
C ALA A 27 29.78 19.21 -9.42
N LEU A 28 30.89 18.47 -9.38
CA LEU A 28 30.91 17.02 -9.58
C LEU A 28 30.24 16.27 -8.42
N ALA A 29 30.36 16.73 -7.18
CA ALA A 29 29.68 16.16 -6.03
C ALA A 29 28.15 16.32 -6.13
N VAL A 30 27.68 17.51 -6.52
CA VAL A 30 26.26 17.75 -6.81
C VAL A 30 25.78 16.81 -7.93
N TYR A 31 26.52 16.74 -9.04
CA TYR A 31 26.22 15.81 -10.13
C TYR A 31 26.13 14.34 -9.66
N ALA A 32 27.10 13.87 -8.89
CA ALA A 32 27.11 12.52 -8.35
C ALA A 32 25.92 12.26 -7.41
N SER A 33 25.55 13.23 -6.58
CA SER A 33 24.38 13.12 -5.68
C SER A 33 23.06 12.96 -6.45
N LEU A 34 22.93 13.58 -7.63
CA LEU A 34 21.75 13.43 -8.49
C LEU A 34 21.71 12.06 -9.17
N LEU A 35 22.88 11.48 -9.48
CA LEU A 35 22.99 10.16 -10.12
C LEU A 35 22.92 8.99 -9.13
N THR A 36 23.03 9.27 -7.83
CA THR A 36 23.05 8.24 -6.78
C THR A 36 21.81 7.32 -6.81
N PRO A 37 20.57 7.83 -6.99
CA PRO A 37 19.39 6.97 -7.13
C PRO A 37 19.46 6.04 -8.34
N ASN A 38 19.95 6.50 -9.49
CA ASN A 38 20.11 5.65 -10.68
C ASN A 38 21.06 4.49 -10.43
N VAL A 39 22.19 4.75 -9.76
CA VAL A 39 23.17 3.71 -9.42
C VAL A 39 22.58 2.73 -8.41
N ALA A 40 21.88 3.22 -7.38
CA ALA A 40 21.21 2.37 -6.40
C ALA A 40 20.17 1.47 -7.08
N LEU A 41 19.33 2.02 -7.96
CA LEU A 41 18.34 1.27 -8.73
C LEU A 41 18.95 0.22 -9.65
N CYS A 42 20.16 0.44 -10.20
CA CYS A 42 20.86 -0.58 -10.97
C CYS A 42 21.34 -1.78 -10.13
N ILE A 43 21.40 -1.63 -8.80
CA ILE A 43 21.77 -2.70 -7.88
C ILE A 43 20.52 -3.40 -7.34
N THR A 44 19.45 -2.65 -7.07
CA THR A 44 18.23 -3.17 -6.44
C THR A 44 17.22 -3.73 -7.44
N GLU A 45 17.15 -3.19 -8.66
CA GLU A 45 16.19 -3.61 -9.69
C GLU A 45 16.78 -4.65 -10.64
N PRO A 46 15.98 -5.61 -11.14
CA PRO A 46 16.41 -6.62 -12.10
C PRO A 46 16.54 -6.05 -13.53
N LEU A 47 17.28 -4.96 -13.68
CA LEU A 47 17.54 -4.35 -14.97
C LEU A 47 18.50 -5.23 -15.79
N GLY A 48 18.13 -5.50 -17.04
CA GLY A 48 19.06 -6.10 -18.00
C GLY A 48 20.27 -5.19 -18.26
N PHE A 49 21.34 -5.74 -18.83
CA PHE A 49 22.57 -5.00 -19.12
C PHE A 49 22.32 -3.65 -19.83
N TRP A 50 21.47 -3.67 -20.87
CA TRP A 50 21.11 -2.46 -21.62
C TRP A 50 20.26 -1.48 -20.79
N GLY A 51 19.40 -1.99 -19.91
CA GLY A 51 18.63 -1.19 -18.97
C GLY A 51 19.52 -0.47 -17.94
N ILE A 52 20.54 -1.15 -17.42
CA ILE A 52 21.54 -0.55 -16.50
C ILE A 52 22.29 0.60 -17.20
N LEU A 53 22.73 0.38 -18.44
CA LEU A 53 23.41 1.42 -19.22
C LEU A 53 22.47 2.59 -19.54
N ALA A 54 21.22 2.32 -19.92
CA ALA A 54 20.22 3.35 -20.19
C ALA A 54 19.94 4.18 -18.93
N ASN A 55 19.71 3.52 -17.79
CA ASN A 55 19.38 4.16 -16.52
C ASN A 55 20.53 4.99 -15.93
N THR A 56 21.78 4.75 -16.32
CA THR A 56 22.93 5.51 -15.81
C THR A 56 23.42 6.55 -16.81
N LEU A 57 23.67 6.17 -18.07
CA LEU A 57 24.28 7.04 -19.07
C LEU A 57 23.36 8.18 -19.52
N LEU A 58 22.07 7.90 -19.72
CA LEU A 58 21.13 8.90 -20.19
C LEU A 58 20.85 9.96 -19.12
N PRO A 59 20.41 9.62 -17.89
CA PRO A 59 20.22 10.60 -16.82
C PRO A 59 21.53 11.28 -16.42
N GLY A 60 22.64 10.54 -16.33
CA GLY A 60 23.97 11.12 -16.04
C GLY A 60 24.39 12.14 -17.11
N GLY A 61 24.18 11.82 -18.39
CA GLY A 61 24.39 12.78 -19.47
C GLY A 61 23.53 14.05 -19.30
N VAL A 62 22.24 13.90 -19.01
CA VAL A 62 21.32 15.04 -18.79
C VAL A 62 21.73 15.87 -17.57
N TYR A 63 22.01 15.25 -16.43
CA TYR A 63 22.42 15.96 -15.21
C TYR A 63 23.73 16.71 -15.42
N LEU A 64 24.71 16.10 -16.08
CA LEU A 64 25.97 16.77 -16.39
C LEU A 64 25.75 17.93 -17.36
N TRP A 65 24.88 17.77 -18.36
CA TRP A 65 24.50 18.83 -19.29
C TRP A 65 23.85 20.02 -18.56
N LEU A 66 22.93 19.76 -17.62
CA LEU A 66 22.31 20.77 -16.76
C LEU A 66 23.37 21.57 -16.01
N MET A 67 24.36 20.89 -15.43
CA MET A 67 25.50 21.51 -14.74
C MET A 67 26.34 22.44 -15.64
N THR A 68 26.17 22.37 -16.97
CA THR A 68 26.85 23.24 -17.95
C THR A 68 26.01 24.41 -18.46
N LEU A 69 24.74 24.55 -18.06
CA LEU A 69 23.84 25.62 -18.58
C LEU A 69 24.31 27.03 -18.24
N SER A 70 25.00 27.20 -17.13
CA SER A 70 25.64 28.47 -16.77
C SER A 70 27.01 28.24 -16.17
N ARG A 71 27.89 29.22 -16.33
CA ARG A 71 29.19 29.24 -15.65
C ARG A 71 29.06 29.56 -14.16
N ARG A 72 27.93 30.17 -13.75
CA ARG A 72 27.64 30.51 -12.35
C ARG A 72 27.07 29.30 -11.62
N ILE A 73 27.96 28.47 -11.08
CA ILE A 73 27.61 27.14 -10.58
C ILE A 73 26.53 27.14 -9.50
N GLY A 74 26.54 28.14 -8.61
CA GLY A 74 25.54 28.24 -7.56
C GLY A 74 24.10 28.33 -8.08
N ARG A 75 23.87 29.10 -9.16
CA ARG A 75 22.54 29.20 -9.78
C ARG A 75 22.10 27.86 -10.36
N VAL A 76 23.03 27.17 -11.02
CA VAL A 76 22.76 25.89 -11.67
C VAL A 76 22.44 24.81 -10.63
N THR A 77 23.20 24.74 -9.54
CA THR A 77 22.90 23.86 -8.39
C THR A 77 21.51 24.13 -7.80
N LEU A 78 21.10 25.38 -7.69
CA LEU A 78 19.76 25.70 -7.18
C LEU A 78 18.65 25.40 -8.19
N TRP A 79 18.92 25.40 -9.49
CA TRP A 79 17.96 24.92 -10.50
C TRP A 79 17.72 23.41 -10.42
N THR A 80 18.66 22.64 -9.88
CA THR A 80 18.49 21.20 -9.69
C THR A 80 17.72 20.83 -8.42
N LEU A 81 17.19 21.80 -7.67
CA LEU A 81 16.41 21.57 -6.44
C LEU A 81 15.28 20.53 -6.61
N PRO A 82 14.43 20.58 -7.67
CA PRO A 82 13.42 19.55 -7.86
C PRO A 82 14.00 18.14 -8.02
N LEU A 83 15.13 18.01 -8.74
CA LEU A 83 15.81 16.72 -8.91
C LEU A 83 16.44 16.23 -7.60
N MET A 84 16.99 17.14 -6.78
CA MET A 84 17.50 16.80 -5.46
C MET A 84 16.40 16.29 -4.53
N PHE A 85 15.21 16.89 -4.60
CA PHE A 85 14.04 16.44 -3.84
C PHE A 85 13.64 15.01 -4.23
N PHE A 86 13.48 14.72 -5.52
CA PHE A 86 13.13 13.35 -5.94
C PHE A 86 14.24 12.36 -5.66
N ALA A 87 15.51 12.77 -5.78
CA ALA A 87 16.64 11.90 -5.48
C ALA A 87 16.71 11.55 -3.99
N ALA A 88 16.50 12.54 -3.13
CA ALA A 88 16.33 12.36 -1.69
C ALA A 88 15.20 11.40 -1.37
N PHE A 89 14.01 11.64 -1.95
CA PHE A 89 12.83 10.83 -1.70
C PHE A 89 13.02 9.38 -2.17
N GLN A 90 13.57 9.16 -3.36
CA GLN A 90 13.86 7.83 -3.89
C GLN A 90 14.84 7.04 -3.01
N LEU A 91 15.83 7.68 -2.39
CA LEU A 91 16.76 7.01 -1.48
C LEU A 91 16.11 6.61 -0.15
N VAL A 92 15.19 7.43 0.36
CA VAL A 92 14.40 7.07 1.55
C VAL A 92 13.52 5.85 1.26
N LEU A 93 12.88 5.80 0.08
CA LEU A 93 12.05 4.64 -0.31
C LEU A 93 12.88 3.37 -0.52
N LEU A 94 14.05 3.47 -1.15
CA LEU A 94 14.96 2.33 -1.27
C LEU A 94 15.46 1.82 0.08
N TYR A 95 15.61 2.71 1.06
CA TYR A 95 15.95 2.31 2.42
C TYR A 95 14.80 1.57 3.13
N LEU A 96 13.55 1.97 2.87
CA LEU A 96 12.38 1.36 3.51
C LEU A 96 12.00 0.01 2.87
N TYR A 97 11.92 -0.04 1.55
CA TYR A 97 11.39 -1.21 0.82
C TYR A 97 12.49 -2.09 0.20
N GLY A 98 13.75 -1.64 0.23
CA GLY A 98 14.90 -2.35 -0.36
C GLY A 98 14.94 -2.34 -1.90
N ARG A 99 13.81 -2.04 -2.56
CA ARG A 99 13.61 -2.06 -4.01
C ARG A 99 12.58 -1.02 -4.46
N SER A 100 12.47 -0.92 -5.77
CA SER A 100 11.48 -0.20 -6.55
C SER A 100 11.59 1.32 -6.53
N VAL A 101 10.88 1.91 -7.49
CA VAL A 101 10.83 3.35 -7.74
C VAL A 101 9.71 3.97 -6.91
N ILE A 102 9.75 5.28 -6.69
CA ILE A 102 8.61 6.06 -6.18
C ILE A 102 7.31 5.73 -6.96
N ALA A 103 6.48 4.85 -6.40
CA ALA A 103 5.21 4.43 -6.99
C ALA A 103 4.15 5.55 -6.96
N SER A 104 3.16 5.47 -7.85
CA SER A 104 2.01 6.40 -7.86
C SER A 104 1.23 6.37 -6.54
N ASP A 105 1.05 5.20 -5.96
CA ASP A 105 0.36 5.03 -4.67
C ASP A 105 1.07 5.78 -3.53
N MET A 106 2.40 5.89 -3.57
CA MET A 106 3.14 6.63 -2.55
C MET A 106 2.89 8.15 -2.62
N PHE A 107 2.63 8.69 -3.81
CA PHE A 107 2.21 10.09 -3.95
C PHE A 107 0.80 10.31 -3.40
N LEU A 108 -0.10 9.35 -3.65
CA LEU A 108 -1.47 9.39 -3.13
C LEU A 108 -1.45 9.30 -1.61
N ASN A 109 -0.68 8.36 -1.05
CA ASN A 109 -0.49 8.25 0.39
C ASN A 109 0.00 9.59 0.96
N LEU A 110 0.99 10.27 0.36
CA LEU A 110 1.43 11.58 0.88
C LEU A 110 0.31 12.66 0.88
N LEU A 111 -0.70 12.54 0.02
CA LEU A 111 -1.84 13.44 -0.03
C LEU A 111 -3.00 13.02 0.89
N THR A 112 -3.12 11.73 1.21
CA THR A 112 -4.25 11.16 1.98
C THR A 112 -3.86 10.68 3.39
N THR A 113 -2.56 10.60 3.71
CA THR A 113 -2.03 10.11 5.00
C THR A 113 -2.35 11.09 6.12
N ASN A 114 -2.76 10.57 7.26
CA ASN A 114 -2.98 11.38 8.46
C ASN A 114 -1.63 11.77 9.10
N PRO A 115 -1.45 13.00 9.63
CA PRO A 115 -0.24 13.42 10.35
C PRO A 115 0.34 12.41 11.36
N ASP A 116 -0.50 11.64 12.04
CA ASP A 116 -0.06 10.60 12.99
C ASP A 116 0.73 9.48 12.27
N GLU A 117 0.19 8.95 11.18
CA GLU A 117 0.81 7.90 10.33
C GLU A 117 2.13 8.40 9.71
N ALA A 118 2.15 9.65 9.22
CA ALA A 118 3.35 10.25 8.67
C ALA A 118 4.44 10.46 9.75
N GLY A 119 4.04 10.78 10.97
CA GLY A 119 4.94 10.97 12.11
C GLY A 119 5.60 9.66 12.55
N GLU A 120 4.83 8.58 12.65
CA GLU A 120 5.31 7.24 13.01
C GLU A 120 6.29 6.70 11.97
N MET A 121 5.98 6.83 10.68
CA MET A 121 6.87 6.45 9.58
C MET A 121 8.19 7.24 9.64
N LEU A 122 8.14 8.55 9.89
CA LEU A 122 9.33 9.41 9.96
C LEU A 122 10.26 9.06 11.14
N ALA A 123 9.68 8.68 12.29
CA ALA A 123 10.45 8.31 13.48
C ALA A 123 11.35 7.08 13.24
N GLY A 124 10.88 6.10 12.46
CA GLY A 124 11.66 4.92 12.05
C GLY A 124 12.78 5.23 11.05
N LEU A 125 12.67 6.34 10.30
CA LEU A 125 13.54 6.67 9.17
C LEU A 125 14.64 7.70 9.50
N MET A 126 14.81 8.08 10.77
CA MET A 126 15.70 9.18 11.17
C MET A 126 17.14 9.08 10.64
N VAL A 127 17.71 7.87 10.57
CA VAL A 127 19.08 7.68 10.06
C VAL A 127 19.18 8.08 8.60
N ILE A 128 18.31 7.54 7.74
CA ILE A 128 18.35 7.85 6.31
C ILE A 128 17.96 9.31 6.05
N VAL A 129 17.00 9.85 6.81
CA VAL A 129 16.61 11.26 6.75
C VAL A 129 17.78 12.18 7.04
N VAL A 130 18.59 11.89 8.07
CA VAL A 130 19.80 12.68 8.38
C VAL A 130 20.84 12.57 7.27
N VAL A 131 21.10 11.37 6.73
CA VAL A 131 22.04 11.17 5.62
C VAL A 131 21.62 11.98 4.40
N VAL A 132 20.36 11.87 4.00
CA VAL A 132 19.78 12.60 2.86
C VAL A 132 19.81 14.11 3.12
N ALA A 133 19.45 14.57 4.32
CA ALA A 133 19.51 15.98 4.69
C ALA A 133 20.94 16.54 4.64
N VAL A 134 21.95 15.77 5.05
CA VAL A 134 23.36 16.19 4.96
C VAL A 134 23.82 16.26 3.50
N VAL A 135 23.53 15.24 2.69
CA VAL A 135 23.97 15.18 1.29
C VAL A 135 23.32 16.28 0.45
N TYR A 136 21.99 16.34 0.44
CA TYR A 136 21.26 17.30 -0.39
C TYR A 136 21.22 18.69 0.25
N GLY A 137 21.03 18.79 1.57
CA GLY A 137 21.09 20.07 2.28
C GLY A 137 22.47 20.72 2.21
N GLY A 138 23.55 19.92 2.26
CA GLY A 138 24.91 20.39 2.00
C GLY A 138 25.09 20.90 0.57
N GLY A 139 24.51 20.22 -0.42
CA GLY A 139 24.44 20.69 -1.80
C GLY A 139 23.72 22.03 -1.96
N ILE A 140 22.58 22.20 -1.29
CA ILE A 140 21.78 23.44 -1.29
C ILE A 140 22.57 24.57 -0.63
N ALA A 141 23.11 24.35 0.57
CA ALA A 141 23.92 25.33 1.29
C ALA A 141 25.15 25.75 0.47
N GLY A 142 25.84 24.79 -0.14
CA GLY A 142 26.95 25.04 -1.07
C GLY A 142 26.52 25.85 -2.30
N GLY A 143 25.33 25.57 -2.85
CA GLY A 143 24.74 26.31 -3.96
C GLY A 143 24.41 27.76 -3.60
N ILE A 144 23.86 28.01 -2.41
CA ILE A 144 23.62 29.36 -1.87
C ILE A 144 24.94 30.11 -1.71
N VAL A 145 25.94 29.49 -1.05
CA VAL A 145 27.27 30.09 -0.86
C VAL A 145 27.92 30.41 -2.21
N ALA A 146 27.86 29.50 -3.17
CA ALA A 146 28.40 29.69 -4.52
C ALA A 146 27.69 30.82 -5.28
N THR A 147 26.39 30.99 -5.04
CA THR A 147 25.58 32.08 -5.63
C THR A 147 25.97 33.43 -5.04
N VAL A 148 26.05 33.53 -3.71
CA VAL A 148 26.46 34.75 -2.99
C VAL A 148 27.89 35.15 -3.35
N ARG A 149 28.81 34.18 -3.38
CA ARG A 149 30.22 34.40 -3.77
C ARG A 149 30.43 34.56 -5.27
N ARG A 150 29.36 34.53 -6.08
CA ARG A 150 29.39 34.69 -7.55
C ARG A 150 30.43 33.79 -8.21
N VAL A 151 30.51 32.54 -7.77
CA VAL A 151 31.50 31.56 -8.23
C VAL A 151 31.29 31.28 -9.71
N ILE A 152 32.36 31.40 -10.51
CA ILE A 152 32.36 31.18 -11.95
C ILE A 152 33.34 30.05 -12.30
N LEU A 153 32.85 29.01 -12.97
CA LEU A 153 33.71 27.94 -13.46
C LEU A 153 34.43 28.33 -14.77
N PRO A 154 35.65 27.79 -15.01
CA PRO A 154 36.40 28.03 -16.23
C PRO A 154 35.65 27.50 -17.47
N GLN A 155 35.75 28.23 -18.60
CA GLN A 155 35.13 27.82 -19.87
C GLN A 155 35.57 26.43 -20.33
N ARG A 156 36.83 26.06 -20.06
CA ARG A 156 37.37 24.73 -20.39
C ARG A 156 36.64 23.61 -19.65
N TRP A 157 36.27 23.83 -18.38
CA TRP A 157 35.52 22.84 -17.59
C TRP A 157 34.11 22.65 -18.17
N ILE A 158 33.45 23.75 -18.55
CA ILE A 158 32.13 23.74 -19.15
C ILE A 158 32.15 23.02 -20.50
N ALA A 159 33.10 23.37 -21.38
CA ALA A 159 33.23 22.74 -22.69
C ALA A 159 33.47 21.23 -22.59
N ARG A 160 34.42 20.81 -21.74
CA ARG A 160 34.73 19.39 -21.53
C ARG A 160 33.54 18.62 -20.97
N SER A 161 32.89 19.16 -19.92
CA SER A 161 31.72 18.51 -19.30
C SER A 161 30.55 18.42 -20.28
N ARG A 162 30.37 19.41 -21.15
CA ARG A 162 29.34 19.42 -22.18
C ARG A 162 29.61 18.42 -23.31
N THR A 163 30.87 18.27 -23.73
CA THR A 163 31.22 17.20 -24.68
C THR A 163 30.97 15.82 -24.08
N MET A 164 31.38 15.61 -22.82
CA MET A 164 31.12 14.35 -22.10
C MET A 164 29.62 14.09 -21.93
N SER A 165 28.82 15.13 -21.64
CA SER A 165 27.37 14.98 -21.50
C SER A 165 26.71 14.54 -22.80
N TYR A 166 27.12 15.10 -23.95
CA TYR A 166 26.57 14.68 -25.24
C TYR A 166 26.94 13.24 -25.60
N ILE A 167 28.18 12.82 -25.32
CA ILE A 167 28.59 11.44 -25.52
C ILE A 167 27.75 10.49 -24.65
N ALA A 168 27.62 10.81 -23.35
CA ALA A 168 26.84 10.01 -22.41
C ALA A 168 25.35 9.94 -22.81
N MET A 169 24.74 11.06 -23.21
CA MET A 169 23.35 11.08 -23.69
C MET A 169 23.17 10.23 -24.95
N SER A 170 24.06 10.35 -25.94
CA SER A 170 23.97 9.56 -27.19
C SER A 170 24.10 8.06 -26.92
N LEU A 171 25.07 7.65 -26.10
CA LEU A 171 25.21 6.25 -25.67
C LEU A 171 24.03 5.79 -24.83
N GLY A 172 23.48 6.67 -23.99
CA GLY A 172 22.30 6.41 -23.18
C GLY A 172 21.05 6.19 -24.03
N VAL A 173 20.83 6.98 -25.09
CA VAL A 173 19.72 6.79 -26.05
C VAL A 173 19.88 5.47 -26.81
N LEU A 174 21.09 5.15 -27.27
CA LEU A 174 21.36 3.87 -27.93
C LEU A 174 21.10 2.69 -26.98
N SER A 175 21.52 2.81 -25.72
CA SER A 175 21.28 1.79 -24.68
C SER A 175 19.79 1.65 -24.37
N LEU A 176 19.04 2.76 -24.37
CA LEU A 176 17.58 2.75 -24.20
C LEU A 176 16.90 2.00 -25.34
N CYS A 177 17.26 2.28 -26.60
CA CYS A 177 16.76 1.54 -27.75
C CYS A 177 17.09 0.05 -27.65
N ALA A 178 18.33 -0.29 -27.26
CA ALA A 178 18.75 -1.67 -27.06
C ALA A 178 17.96 -2.36 -25.91
N ALA A 179 17.64 -1.63 -24.83
CA ALA A 179 16.82 -2.15 -23.74
C ALA A 179 15.42 -2.54 -24.24
N TYR A 180 14.76 -1.68 -25.02
CA TYR A 180 13.46 -1.99 -25.62
C TYR A 180 13.49 -3.18 -26.59
N LEU A 181 14.60 -3.40 -27.30
CA LEU A 181 14.74 -4.50 -28.27
C LEU A 181 15.13 -5.84 -27.62
N PHE A 182 15.97 -5.80 -26.58
CA PHE A 182 16.66 -6.99 -26.06
C PHE A 182 16.36 -7.30 -24.59
N SER A 183 15.64 -6.44 -23.88
CA SER A 183 15.23 -6.68 -22.49
C SER A 183 13.70 -6.80 -22.43
N PRO A 184 13.14 -8.02 -22.52
CA PRO A 184 11.70 -8.24 -22.45
C PRO A 184 11.10 -7.58 -21.21
N GLY A 185 10.02 -6.82 -21.40
CA GLY A 185 9.31 -6.16 -20.30
C GLY A 185 9.94 -4.85 -19.79
N TYR A 186 11.01 -4.34 -20.43
CA TYR A 186 11.56 -3.03 -20.13
C TYR A 186 10.62 -1.90 -20.61
N LYS A 187 10.33 -0.94 -19.74
CA LYS A 187 9.57 0.27 -20.07
C LYS A 187 10.18 1.47 -19.36
N ALA A 188 10.46 2.54 -20.10
CA ALA A 188 11.00 3.78 -19.51
C ALA A 188 10.08 4.40 -18.44
N SER A 189 8.76 4.21 -18.55
CA SER A 189 7.77 4.62 -17.53
C SER A 189 7.94 3.91 -16.19
N ASN A 190 8.61 2.76 -16.16
CA ASN A 190 8.77 1.93 -14.97
C ASN A 190 10.25 1.93 -14.53
N ASP A 191 11.16 1.70 -15.49
CA ASP A 191 12.55 1.32 -15.23
C ASP A 191 13.56 2.48 -15.32
N LEU A 192 13.20 3.62 -15.94
CA LEU A 192 14.12 4.72 -16.19
C LEU A 192 13.90 5.88 -15.22
N TYR A 193 14.80 6.07 -14.26
CA TYR A 193 14.75 7.21 -13.35
C TYR A 193 15.36 8.47 -13.98
N PRO A 194 14.72 9.66 -13.90
CA PRO A 194 13.49 9.99 -13.18
C PRO A 194 12.24 10.05 -14.09
N VAL A 195 12.28 9.44 -15.29
CA VAL A 195 11.13 9.42 -16.22
C VAL A 195 9.93 8.74 -15.57
N ASN A 196 10.18 7.64 -14.87
CA ASN A 196 9.20 6.94 -14.06
C ASN A 196 8.55 7.82 -12.97
N VAL A 197 9.32 8.66 -12.25
CA VAL A 197 8.78 9.59 -11.26
C VAL A 197 7.79 10.57 -11.89
N ALA A 198 8.14 11.14 -13.05
CA ALA A 198 7.25 12.05 -13.77
C ALA A 198 5.97 11.35 -14.26
N TYR A 199 6.10 10.12 -14.76
CA TYR A 199 4.96 9.29 -15.16
C TYR A 199 4.04 8.98 -13.96
N ASN A 200 4.61 8.54 -12.84
CA ASN A 200 3.88 8.17 -11.64
C ASN A 200 3.16 9.36 -10.99
N MET A 201 3.74 10.55 -11.05
CA MET A 201 3.08 11.78 -10.62
C MET A 201 1.88 12.14 -11.50
N GLY A 202 2.01 11.99 -12.82
CA GLY A 202 0.89 12.18 -13.75
C GLY A 202 -0.25 11.17 -13.50
N HIS A 203 0.10 9.91 -13.25
CA HIS A 203 -0.87 8.87 -12.88
C HIS A 203 -1.58 9.19 -11.56
N ALA A 204 -0.83 9.60 -10.52
CA ALA A 204 -1.40 10.01 -9.24
C ALA A 204 -2.36 11.20 -9.37
N ALA A 205 -2.03 12.19 -10.23
CA ALA A 205 -2.93 13.29 -10.52
C ALA A 205 -4.23 12.84 -11.21
N GLY A 206 -4.17 11.82 -12.06
CA GLY A 206 -5.35 11.18 -12.65
C GLY A 206 -6.25 10.55 -11.58
N VAL A 207 -5.68 9.76 -10.69
CA VAL A 207 -6.44 9.13 -9.58
C VAL A 207 -7.04 10.18 -8.64
N ALA A 208 -6.30 11.26 -8.34
CA ALA A 208 -6.83 12.37 -7.54
C ALA A 208 -8.03 13.06 -8.23
N SER A 209 -7.98 13.21 -9.56
CA SER A 209 -9.10 13.71 -10.35
C SER A 209 -10.31 12.75 -10.31
N ASP A 210 -10.07 11.45 -10.37
CA ASP A 210 -11.14 10.44 -10.28
C ASP A 210 -11.83 10.49 -8.90
N LEU A 211 -11.06 10.59 -7.82
CA LEU A 211 -11.59 10.74 -6.45
C LEU A 211 -12.41 12.03 -6.31
N ALA A 212 -11.91 13.16 -6.83
CA ALA A 212 -12.61 14.44 -6.77
C ALA A 212 -13.96 14.43 -7.51
N ASN A 213 -14.10 13.61 -8.56
CA ASN A 213 -15.31 13.48 -9.36
C ASN A 213 -16.20 12.29 -8.98
N TYR A 214 -15.78 11.47 -8.00
CA TYR A 214 -16.43 10.19 -7.69
C TYR A 214 -17.94 10.31 -7.43
N ALA A 215 -18.36 11.33 -6.67
CA ALA A 215 -19.78 11.54 -6.36
C ALA A 215 -20.65 11.72 -7.61
N HIS A 216 -20.09 12.32 -8.68
CA HIS A 216 -20.78 12.48 -9.95
C HIS A 216 -20.70 11.21 -10.81
N THR A 217 -19.52 10.59 -10.90
CA THR A 217 -19.30 9.42 -11.77
C THR A 217 -19.98 8.15 -11.27
N SER A 218 -20.14 7.98 -9.96
CA SER A 218 -20.84 6.84 -9.34
C SER A 218 -22.35 7.04 -9.17
N ALA A 219 -22.87 8.26 -9.36
CA ALA A 219 -24.25 8.62 -9.00
C ALA A 219 -25.30 7.67 -9.60
N GLY A 220 -25.12 7.29 -10.87
CA GLY A 220 -26.02 6.42 -11.62
C GLY A 220 -25.81 4.92 -11.43
N TYR A 221 -24.85 4.49 -10.60
CA TYR A 221 -24.59 3.07 -10.38
C TYR A 221 -25.71 2.43 -9.54
N THR A 222 -26.20 1.29 -10.03
CA THR A 222 -27.18 0.38 -9.40
C THR A 222 -26.63 -1.04 -9.49
N PHE A 223 -26.91 -1.86 -8.49
CA PHE A 223 -26.68 -3.31 -8.57
C PHE A 223 -27.90 -4.05 -9.12
N ASP A 224 -29.06 -3.41 -9.24
CA ASP A 224 -30.35 -4.05 -9.51
C ASP A 224 -30.56 -5.27 -8.58
N ALA A 225 -30.16 -5.11 -7.31
CA ALA A 225 -30.13 -6.19 -6.35
C ALA A 225 -31.50 -6.43 -5.72
N ARG A 226 -31.83 -7.72 -5.53
CA ARG A 226 -33.09 -8.18 -4.94
C ARG A 226 -32.87 -9.46 -4.14
N MET A 227 -33.76 -9.75 -3.20
CA MET A 227 -33.71 -11.01 -2.46
C MET A 227 -34.05 -12.21 -3.36
N THR A 228 -33.34 -13.33 -3.17
CA THR A 228 -33.60 -14.61 -3.82
C THR A 228 -34.74 -15.33 -3.12
N ALA A 229 -36.00 -14.98 -3.42
CA ALA A 229 -37.22 -15.72 -3.05
C ALA A 229 -37.22 -16.42 -1.67
N ASP A 230 -36.65 -15.79 -0.65
CA ASP A 230 -36.76 -16.20 0.74
C ASP A 230 -38.07 -15.67 1.32
N ASP A 231 -38.62 -16.35 2.32
CA ASP A 231 -39.69 -15.81 3.15
C ASP A 231 -39.20 -14.50 3.81
N ASP A 232 -39.85 -13.39 3.48
CA ASP A 232 -39.57 -12.07 4.06
C ASP A 232 -39.70 -12.04 5.59
N SER A 233 -40.31 -13.07 6.19
CA SER A 233 -40.42 -13.24 7.64
C SER A 233 -39.15 -13.73 8.34
N ILE A 234 -38.19 -14.32 7.61
CA ILE A 234 -36.97 -14.89 8.22
C ILE A 234 -35.94 -13.78 8.45
N PRO A 235 -35.58 -13.48 9.72
CA PRO A 235 -34.57 -12.48 9.99
C PRO A 235 -33.19 -12.94 9.51
N ARG A 236 -32.33 -12.01 9.07
CA ARG A 236 -30.97 -12.35 8.62
C ARG A 236 -29.96 -11.29 9.05
N LEU A 237 -28.86 -11.76 9.63
CA LEU A 237 -27.71 -10.94 10.01
C LEU A 237 -26.48 -11.35 9.20
N VAL A 238 -25.94 -10.42 8.41
CA VAL A 238 -24.68 -10.61 7.68
C VAL A 238 -23.65 -9.63 8.23
N ILE A 239 -22.52 -10.17 8.69
CA ILE A 239 -21.41 -9.40 9.24
C ILE A 239 -20.22 -9.56 8.31
N LEU A 240 -19.73 -8.46 7.75
CA LEU A 240 -18.55 -8.43 6.91
C LEU A 240 -17.43 -7.74 7.68
N VAL A 241 -16.33 -8.43 7.96
CA VAL A 241 -15.19 -7.89 8.69
C VAL A 241 -14.00 -7.79 7.75
N VAL A 242 -13.58 -6.56 7.47
CA VAL A 242 -12.34 -6.27 6.74
C VAL A 242 -11.25 -6.02 7.77
N GLY A 243 -10.34 -6.98 7.87
CA GLY A 243 -9.10 -6.87 8.66
C GLY A 243 -8.07 -5.99 7.99
N GLU A 244 -7.02 -5.66 8.73
CA GLU A 244 -5.94 -4.78 8.30
C GLU A 244 -4.59 -5.45 8.59
N THR A 245 -3.73 -5.58 7.56
CA THR A 245 -2.31 -5.99 7.68
C THR A 245 -2.06 -7.42 8.24
N ALA A 246 -3.09 -8.20 8.57
CA ALA A 246 -2.94 -9.56 9.08
C ALA A 246 -2.52 -10.55 7.98
N ARG A 247 -1.43 -11.30 8.20
CA ARG A 247 -0.92 -12.31 7.26
C ARG A 247 -1.28 -13.73 7.71
N ALA A 248 -1.65 -14.59 6.76
CA ALA A 248 -2.05 -15.97 7.04
C ALA A 248 -0.97 -16.80 7.74
N HIS A 249 0.30 -16.48 7.47
CA HIS A 249 1.45 -17.18 8.04
C HIS A 249 1.50 -17.20 9.58
N ASN A 250 0.84 -16.24 10.24
CA ASN A 250 0.82 -16.11 11.70
C ASN A 250 -0.52 -16.54 12.32
N TRP A 251 -1.38 -17.21 11.57
CA TRP A 251 -2.67 -17.69 12.06
C TRP A 251 -2.62 -19.16 12.46
N GLN A 252 -2.86 -19.45 13.74
CA GLN A 252 -2.92 -20.82 14.26
C GLN A 252 -3.93 -21.68 13.49
N LEU A 253 -5.08 -21.09 13.12
CA LEU A 253 -6.13 -21.77 12.34
C LEU A 253 -5.65 -22.26 10.97
N LEU A 254 -4.57 -21.66 10.45
CA LEU A 254 -4.01 -21.92 9.13
C LEU A 254 -2.69 -22.69 9.19
N GLY A 255 -2.30 -23.18 10.39
CA GLY A 255 -1.12 -24.03 10.57
C GLY A 255 0.06 -23.35 11.28
N TYR A 256 -0.10 -22.13 11.80
CA TYR A 256 0.96 -21.50 12.60
C TYR A 256 1.15 -22.19 13.96
N ASP A 257 2.41 -22.40 14.36
CA ASP A 257 2.74 -23.16 15.57
C ASP A 257 2.37 -22.45 16.87
N ARG A 258 2.31 -21.11 16.86
CA ARG A 258 1.97 -20.34 18.06
C ARG A 258 0.45 -20.20 18.18
N PRO A 259 -0.09 -20.25 19.41
CA PRO A 259 -1.53 -20.16 19.64
C PRO A 259 -2.06 -18.72 19.53
N THR A 260 -2.09 -18.19 18.30
CA THR A 260 -2.56 -16.82 17.97
C THR A 260 -4.07 -16.72 17.81
N ASN A 261 -4.77 -17.82 17.48
CA ASN A 261 -6.24 -17.86 17.42
C ASN A 261 -6.86 -18.84 18.45
N PRO A 262 -6.58 -18.68 19.77
CA PRO A 262 -6.97 -19.67 20.77
C PRO A 262 -8.47 -19.77 21.04
N ARG A 263 -9.28 -18.75 20.67
CA ARG A 263 -10.74 -18.75 20.87
C ARG A 263 -11.45 -19.30 19.65
N LEU A 264 -11.15 -18.76 18.47
CA LEU A 264 -11.73 -19.22 17.21
C LEU A 264 -11.44 -20.70 16.96
N SER A 265 -10.27 -21.20 17.38
CA SER A 265 -9.93 -22.65 17.32
C SER A 265 -10.87 -23.56 18.12
N ARG A 266 -11.72 -23.01 19.01
CA ARG A 266 -12.70 -23.75 19.81
C ARG A 266 -14.15 -23.43 19.43
N ARG A 267 -14.36 -22.63 18.39
CA ARG A 267 -15.69 -22.21 17.94
C ARG A 267 -16.22 -23.15 16.86
N ASP A 268 -17.45 -23.60 17.07
CA ASP A 268 -18.18 -24.35 16.05
C ASP A 268 -18.65 -23.42 14.92
N GLY A 269 -18.83 -24.02 13.74
CA GLY A 269 -19.39 -23.33 12.58
C GLY A 269 -18.39 -22.40 11.88
N ILE A 270 -17.08 -22.54 12.13
CA ILE A 270 -16.02 -21.81 11.42
C ILE A 270 -15.41 -22.70 10.32
N VAL A 271 -15.25 -22.13 9.12
CA VAL A 271 -14.40 -22.64 8.05
C VAL A 271 -13.28 -21.64 7.82
N ALA A 272 -12.03 -22.10 7.85
CA ALA A 272 -10.84 -21.29 7.60
C ALA A 272 -10.14 -21.73 6.31
N PHE A 273 -9.81 -20.78 5.45
CA PHE A 273 -9.24 -21.01 4.13
C PHE A 273 -7.73 -20.76 4.16
N PRO A 274 -6.86 -21.78 4.03
CA PRO A 274 -5.42 -21.62 4.17
C PRO A 274 -4.72 -21.10 2.92
N ARG A 275 -5.39 -21.03 1.76
CA ARG A 275 -4.79 -20.63 0.46
C ARG A 275 -5.52 -19.43 -0.13
N VAL A 276 -5.50 -18.30 0.59
CA VAL A 276 -6.15 -17.06 0.14
C VAL A 276 -5.12 -16.00 -0.19
N LEU A 277 -5.23 -15.46 -1.40
CA LEU A 277 -4.36 -14.41 -1.91
C LEU A 277 -5.17 -13.16 -2.17
N THR A 278 -4.67 -12.01 -1.72
CA THR A 278 -5.23 -10.70 -2.10
C THR A 278 -4.63 -10.22 -3.42
N SER A 279 -5.38 -9.42 -4.17
CA SER A 279 -4.93 -8.82 -5.43
C SER A 279 -4.16 -7.52 -5.24
N SER A 280 -3.98 -7.02 -4.01
CA SER A 280 -3.14 -5.85 -3.73
C SER A 280 -2.58 -5.90 -2.31
N ASN A 281 -1.46 -5.20 -2.08
CA ASN A 281 -0.81 -5.08 -0.77
C ASN A 281 -0.99 -3.69 -0.14
N THR A 282 -2.06 -2.98 -0.52
CA THR A 282 -2.40 -1.66 0.00
C THR A 282 -3.90 -1.54 0.27
N THR A 283 -4.24 -0.95 1.41
CA THR A 283 -5.63 -0.78 1.87
C THR A 283 -6.50 -0.04 0.84
N HIS A 284 -5.98 1.04 0.23
CA HIS A 284 -6.75 1.88 -0.71
C HIS A 284 -7.15 1.18 -2.01
N LYS A 285 -6.53 0.02 -2.32
CA LYS A 285 -6.89 -0.85 -3.45
C LYS A 285 -7.64 -2.10 -2.99
N SER A 286 -7.14 -2.77 -1.96
CA SER A 286 -7.70 -4.03 -1.48
C SER A 286 -9.10 -3.87 -0.94
N VAL A 287 -9.35 -2.89 -0.06
CA VAL A 287 -10.66 -2.72 0.58
C VAL A 287 -11.77 -2.41 -0.43
N PRO A 288 -11.58 -1.49 -1.40
CA PRO A 288 -12.61 -1.27 -2.42
C PRO A 288 -12.88 -2.49 -3.31
N MET A 289 -11.88 -3.31 -3.62
CA MET A 289 -12.11 -4.58 -4.34
C MET A 289 -12.90 -5.57 -3.48
N LEU A 290 -12.57 -5.73 -2.19
CA LEU A 290 -13.33 -6.59 -1.28
C LEU A 290 -14.80 -6.18 -1.18
N LEU A 291 -15.06 -4.87 -1.15
CA LEU A 291 -16.39 -4.31 -0.94
C LEU A 291 -17.12 -3.97 -2.24
N SER A 292 -16.69 -4.40 -3.42
CA SER A 292 -17.41 -4.13 -4.67
C SER A 292 -17.33 -5.30 -5.64
N ALA A 293 -18.01 -5.21 -6.78
CA ALA A 293 -17.90 -6.20 -7.87
C ALA A 293 -16.62 -6.03 -8.71
N VAL A 294 -15.73 -5.11 -8.31
CA VAL A 294 -14.47 -4.82 -9.01
C VAL A 294 -13.41 -5.80 -8.54
N ASP A 295 -12.73 -6.43 -9.49
CA ASP A 295 -11.55 -7.27 -9.27
C ASP A 295 -10.30 -6.65 -9.91
N ALA A 296 -9.19 -7.38 -9.91
CA ALA A 296 -7.94 -6.89 -10.47
C ALA A 296 -8.05 -6.52 -11.97
N ASP A 297 -8.77 -7.33 -12.76
CA ASP A 297 -8.92 -7.14 -14.20
C ASP A 297 -9.87 -5.98 -14.54
N THR A 298 -10.81 -5.68 -13.65
CA THR A 298 -11.81 -4.62 -13.80
C THR A 298 -11.52 -3.38 -12.93
N TYR A 299 -10.32 -3.28 -12.34
CA TYR A 299 -9.96 -2.21 -11.40
C TYR A 299 -10.19 -0.78 -11.95
N SER A 300 -10.04 -0.59 -13.26
CA SER A 300 -10.31 0.69 -13.93
C SER A 300 -11.79 1.14 -13.85
N CYS A 301 -12.72 0.26 -13.48
CA CYS A 301 -14.13 0.59 -13.25
C CYS A 301 -14.39 1.19 -11.87
N LEU A 302 -13.43 1.13 -10.93
CA LEU A 302 -13.60 1.60 -9.56
C LEU A 302 -14.13 3.06 -9.46
N PRO A 303 -13.69 4.03 -10.28
CA PRO A 303 -14.19 5.40 -10.23
C PRO A 303 -15.70 5.57 -10.51
N THR A 304 -16.36 4.56 -11.06
CA THR A 304 -17.81 4.58 -11.34
C THR A 304 -18.59 3.55 -10.53
N ALA A 305 -17.91 2.64 -9.84
CA ALA A 305 -18.53 1.58 -9.05
C ALA A 305 -19.06 2.09 -7.71
N LYS A 306 -20.04 1.38 -7.14
CA LYS A 306 -20.46 1.51 -5.74
C LYS A 306 -20.10 0.26 -4.95
N SER A 307 -20.19 0.36 -3.64
CA SER A 307 -19.92 -0.76 -2.75
C SER A 307 -21.10 -1.75 -2.65
N ILE A 308 -20.80 -2.93 -2.12
CA ILE A 308 -21.75 -3.98 -1.76
C ILE A 308 -22.85 -3.48 -0.80
N ILE A 309 -22.59 -2.40 -0.04
CA ILE A 309 -23.58 -1.78 0.84
C ILE A 309 -24.79 -1.31 0.01
N THR A 310 -24.56 -0.71 -1.16
CA THR A 310 -25.63 -0.33 -2.08
C THR A 310 -26.46 -1.53 -2.53
N ALA A 311 -25.83 -2.66 -2.87
CA ALA A 311 -26.55 -3.90 -3.23
C ALA A 311 -27.43 -4.42 -2.07
N PHE A 312 -26.93 -4.37 -0.84
CA PHE A 312 -27.70 -4.76 0.34
C PHE A 312 -28.88 -3.80 0.60
N LYS A 313 -28.70 -2.50 0.41
CA LYS A 313 -29.77 -1.50 0.54
C LYS A 313 -30.88 -1.72 -0.50
N GLU A 314 -30.49 -1.93 -1.76
CA GLU A 314 -31.44 -2.27 -2.84
C GLU A 314 -32.23 -3.55 -2.51
N ALA A 315 -31.59 -4.54 -1.88
CA ALA A 315 -32.23 -5.77 -1.40
C ALA A 315 -33.02 -5.63 -0.08
N GLY A 316 -33.11 -4.42 0.49
CA GLY A 316 -33.93 -4.12 1.67
C GLY A 316 -33.27 -4.40 3.03
N TYR A 317 -31.94 -4.45 3.10
CA TYR A 317 -31.22 -4.54 4.37
C TYR A 317 -31.08 -3.17 5.04
N ALA A 318 -31.18 -3.13 6.36
CA ALA A 318 -30.63 -2.04 7.15
C ALA A 318 -29.10 -2.17 7.19
N THR A 319 -28.39 -1.10 6.86
CA THR A 319 -26.94 -1.16 6.67
C THR A 319 -26.19 -0.28 7.67
N ALA A 320 -25.14 -0.84 8.27
CA ALA A 320 -24.26 -0.12 9.17
C ALA A 320 -22.79 -0.40 8.85
N VAL A 321 -21.96 0.64 8.97
CA VAL A 321 -20.50 0.56 8.89
C VAL A 321 -19.92 1.06 10.21
N ILE A 322 -19.03 0.28 10.81
CA ILE A 322 -18.31 0.63 12.04
C ILE A 322 -16.83 0.48 11.74
N THR A 323 -16.07 1.56 11.85
CA THR A 323 -14.69 1.61 11.38
C THR A 323 -13.76 2.23 12.42
N ALA A 324 -12.61 1.58 12.61
CA ALA A 324 -11.48 2.10 13.36
C ALA A 324 -10.57 2.99 12.51
N GLN A 325 -10.76 3.01 11.19
CA GLN A 325 -10.04 3.89 10.27
C GLN A 325 -10.55 5.33 10.35
N LYS A 326 -9.70 6.30 10.01
CA LYS A 326 -10.09 7.72 9.87
C LYS A 326 -10.60 8.02 8.46
N PRO A 327 -11.51 9.00 8.29
CA PRO A 327 -11.86 9.52 6.97
C PRO A 327 -10.63 10.19 6.32
N ASN A 328 -10.45 9.99 5.01
CA ASN A 328 -9.26 10.39 4.25
C ASN A 328 -9.53 10.69 2.76
N HIS A 329 -10.78 10.96 2.37
CA HIS A 329 -11.23 11.22 1.00
C HIS A 329 -10.88 10.13 -0.02
N SER A 330 -10.78 8.87 0.42
CA SER A 330 -10.58 7.71 -0.44
C SER A 330 -11.91 7.04 -0.84
N TYR A 331 -11.86 6.09 -1.79
CA TYR A 331 -12.99 5.24 -2.12
C TYR A 331 -13.54 4.48 -0.90
N VAL A 332 -12.68 4.13 0.07
CA VAL A 332 -13.11 3.46 1.31
C VAL A 332 -14.06 4.36 2.10
N GLU A 333 -13.73 5.64 2.27
CA GLU A 333 -14.63 6.60 2.92
C GLU A 333 -15.94 6.75 2.14
N PHE A 334 -15.86 6.86 0.81
CA PHE A 334 -17.05 7.03 -0.02
C PHE A 334 -17.97 5.80 0.05
N PHE A 335 -17.42 4.59 0.08
CA PHE A 335 -18.17 3.36 0.29
C PHE A 335 -18.80 3.31 1.68
N CYS A 336 -18.04 3.70 2.72
CA CYS A 336 -18.55 3.79 4.08
C CYS A 336 -19.75 4.74 4.19
N ALA A 337 -19.78 5.82 3.40
CA ALA A 337 -20.87 6.79 3.37
C ALA A 337 -22.15 6.29 2.67
N GLU A 338 -22.11 5.14 1.97
CA GLU A 338 -23.30 4.54 1.35
C GLU A 338 -24.27 3.94 2.37
N ALA A 339 -23.77 3.58 3.56
CA ALA A 339 -24.55 2.94 4.63
C ALA A 339 -25.58 3.87 5.27
N ASP A 340 -26.62 3.30 5.88
CA ASP A 340 -27.62 4.08 6.62
C ASP A 340 -27.06 4.63 7.94
N THR A 341 -26.02 3.99 8.48
CA THR A 341 -25.30 4.44 9.67
C THR A 341 -23.81 4.17 9.53
N THR A 342 -22.99 5.22 9.65
CA THR A 342 -21.53 5.10 9.61
C THR A 342 -20.94 5.63 10.91
N CYS A 343 -20.10 4.83 11.57
CA CYS A 343 -19.48 5.16 12.84
C CYS A 343 -17.96 5.06 12.75
N TYR A 344 -17.30 6.21 12.68
CA TYR A 344 -15.86 6.35 12.87
C TYR A 344 -15.56 6.42 14.38
N ILE A 345 -14.76 5.47 14.89
CA ILE A 345 -14.46 5.39 16.33
C ILE A 345 -13.11 5.99 16.72
N ALA A 346 -12.21 6.22 15.75
CA ALA A 346 -10.85 6.67 16.01
C ALA A 346 -10.79 7.94 16.88
N ASP A 347 -11.62 8.94 16.56
CA ASP A 347 -11.65 10.22 17.29
C ASP A 347 -12.48 10.16 18.59
N LYS A 348 -13.12 9.03 18.89
CA LYS A 348 -13.94 8.81 20.09
C LYS A 348 -13.17 8.13 21.21
N VAL A 349 -12.01 7.55 20.92
CA VAL A 349 -11.15 6.88 21.90
C VAL A 349 -10.18 7.89 22.50
N ALA A 350 -10.16 7.97 23.83
CA ALA A 350 -9.29 8.87 24.57
C ALA A 350 -8.69 8.16 25.79
N GLY A 351 -7.42 8.45 26.07
CA GLY A 351 -6.72 7.94 27.26
C GLY A 351 -5.97 6.62 27.07
N HIS A 352 -6.03 6.01 25.88
CA HIS A 352 -5.17 4.90 25.46
C HIS A 352 -5.09 4.83 23.93
N PRO A 353 -4.11 4.09 23.36
CA PRO A 353 -4.07 3.82 21.93
C PRO A 353 -5.34 3.08 21.46
N LEU A 354 -5.79 3.40 20.24
CA LEU A 354 -6.96 2.78 19.62
C LEU A 354 -6.75 1.27 19.41
N THR A 355 -7.74 0.47 19.81
CA THR A 355 -7.74 -0.98 19.58
C THR A 355 -9.05 -1.43 18.95
N ASP A 356 -9.02 -2.57 18.25
CA ASP A 356 -10.25 -3.13 17.66
C ASP A 356 -11.28 -3.60 18.70
N LEU A 357 -10.89 -3.74 19.97
CA LEU A 357 -11.84 -4.00 21.04
C LEU A 357 -12.79 -2.82 21.27
N ASP A 358 -12.39 -1.61 20.88
CA ASP A 358 -13.19 -0.39 21.00
C ASP A 358 -14.34 -0.36 19.96
N LEU A 359 -14.31 -1.22 18.94
CA LEU A 359 -15.42 -1.41 17.99
C LEU A 359 -16.60 -2.16 18.63
N LEU A 360 -16.31 -3.04 19.60
CA LEU A 360 -17.27 -4.01 20.14
C LEU A 360 -18.56 -3.40 20.73
N PRO A 361 -18.54 -2.26 21.46
CA PRO A 361 -19.77 -1.62 21.93
C PRO A 361 -20.68 -1.18 20.77
N TYR A 362 -20.12 -0.57 19.73
CA TYR A 362 -20.89 -0.11 18.58
C TYR A 362 -21.45 -1.27 17.75
N VAL A 363 -20.66 -2.34 17.61
CA VAL A 363 -21.10 -3.57 16.93
C VAL A 363 -22.26 -4.21 17.68
N ARG A 364 -22.16 -4.29 19.01
CA ARG A 364 -23.23 -4.78 19.87
C ARG A 364 -24.52 -3.99 19.68
N ASP A 365 -24.44 -2.67 19.72
CA ASP A 365 -25.60 -1.79 19.56
C ASP A 365 -26.30 -1.98 18.21
N ARG A 366 -25.53 -2.26 17.14
CA ARG A 366 -26.11 -2.59 15.83
C ARG A 366 -26.76 -3.96 15.84
N ILE A 367 -26.08 -5.01 16.32
CA ILE A 367 -26.66 -6.37 16.38
C ILE A 367 -27.95 -6.39 17.21
N ASP A 368 -27.98 -5.65 18.33
CA ASP A 368 -29.13 -5.62 19.23
C ASP A 368 -30.29 -4.72 18.72
N SER A 369 -30.11 -3.97 17.61
CA SER A 369 -31.19 -3.18 16.99
C SER A 369 -32.22 -4.05 16.27
N ARG A 370 -31.89 -5.31 15.95
CA ARG A 370 -32.80 -6.34 15.42
C ARG A 370 -33.63 -5.90 14.21
N ALA A 371 -33.00 -5.24 13.25
CA ALA A 371 -33.64 -5.03 11.95
C ALA A 371 -33.94 -6.41 11.32
N PRO A 372 -35.05 -6.59 10.58
CA PRO A 372 -35.39 -7.87 9.96
C PRO A 372 -34.24 -8.43 9.11
N ARG A 373 -33.60 -7.56 8.32
CA ARG A 373 -32.40 -7.88 7.54
C ARG A 373 -31.35 -6.84 7.85
N GLN A 374 -30.16 -7.29 8.24
CA GLN A 374 -29.10 -6.40 8.67
C GLN A 374 -27.76 -6.77 8.07
N LEU A 375 -27.10 -5.75 7.50
CA LEU A 375 -25.69 -5.78 7.14
C LEU A 375 -24.91 -4.94 8.15
N ILE A 376 -23.86 -5.52 8.71
CA ILE A 376 -22.86 -4.80 9.51
C ILE A 376 -21.51 -5.00 8.85
N VAL A 377 -20.93 -3.92 8.32
CA VAL A 377 -19.56 -3.90 7.84
C VAL A 377 -18.67 -3.35 8.95
N ILE A 378 -17.61 -4.09 9.29
CA ILE A 378 -16.63 -3.72 10.30
C ILE A 378 -15.30 -3.56 9.58
N HIS A 379 -14.67 -2.39 9.73
CA HIS A 379 -13.33 -2.14 9.21
C HIS A 379 -12.37 -1.94 10.37
N ALA A 380 -11.54 -2.95 10.59
CA ALA A 380 -10.61 -3.03 11.70
C ALA A 380 -9.36 -2.17 11.44
N TYR A 381 -8.63 -1.83 12.51
CA TYR A 381 -7.28 -1.30 12.45
C TYR A 381 -6.24 -2.44 12.50
N GLY A 382 -6.66 -3.61 12.98
CA GLY A 382 -5.99 -4.90 12.82
C GLY A 382 -4.56 -4.92 13.32
N SER A 383 -3.68 -5.38 12.45
CA SER A 383 -2.26 -5.57 12.72
C SER A 383 -1.40 -4.44 12.17
N HIS A 384 -1.95 -3.24 11.96
CA HIS A 384 -1.18 -2.11 11.48
C HIS A 384 -0.10 -1.67 12.48
N PHE A 385 1.10 -1.35 11.99
CA PHE A 385 2.21 -0.85 12.81
C PHE A 385 1.90 0.52 13.44
N ASP A 386 2.32 0.87 14.67
CA ASP A 386 3.03 0.06 15.67
C ASP A 386 2.15 -1.02 16.32
N TYR A 387 2.58 -2.29 16.21
CA TYR A 387 1.82 -3.46 16.65
C TYR A 387 1.46 -3.41 18.14
N ARG A 388 2.31 -2.81 18.99
CA ARG A 388 2.07 -2.78 20.44
C ARG A 388 0.79 -2.05 20.81
N ASP A 389 0.43 -1.04 20.03
CA ASP A 389 -0.71 -0.19 20.31
C ASP A 389 -2.04 -0.83 19.93
N ARG A 390 -2.01 -1.97 19.24
CA ARG A 390 -3.21 -2.68 18.75
C ARG A 390 -3.88 -3.57 19.80
N TYR A 391 -3.28 -3.73 20.98
CA TYR A 391 -3.83 -4.56 22.05
C TYR A 391 -3.55 -4.01 23.46
N PRO A 392 -4.52 -4.15 24.39
CA PRO A 392 -4.28 -3.84 25.78
C PRO A 392 -3.41 -4.90 26.46
N ALA A 393 -2.74 -4.49 27.53
CA ALA A 393 -1.88 -5.38 28.32
C ALA A 393 -2.61 -6.60 28.89
N SER A 394 -3.95 -6.53 29.06
CA SER A 394 -4.78 -7.61 29.60
C SER A 394 -4.92 -8.83 28.71
N ILE A 395 -4.73 -8.70 27.39
CA ILE A 395 -4.83 -9.81 26.43
C ILE A 395 -3.47 -10.20 25.82
N ARG A 396 -2.40 -9.51 26.25
CA ARG A 396 -1.02 -9.76 25.83
C ARG A 396 -0.60 -11.18 26.20
N ARG A 397 -0.12 -11.96 25.22
CA ARG A 397 0.21 -13.37 25.37
C ARG A 397 1.69 -13.66 25.16
N PHE A 398 2.29 -13.12 24.12
CA PHE A 398 3.67 -13.36 23.74
C PHE A 398 4.56 -12.24 24.30
N THR A 399 5.59 -12.60 25.06
CA THR A 399 6.48 -11.65 25.74
C THR A 399 7.93 -12.14 25.70
N PRO A 400 8.92 -11.23 25.77
CA PRO A 400 8.81 -9.77 25.63
C PRO A 400 8.45 -9.34 24.20
N ASP A 401 7.79 -8.19 24.04
CA ASP A 401 7.30 -7.67 22.76
C ASP A 401 7.80 -6.25 22.44
N GLY A 402 8.87 -5.81 23.10
CA GLY A 402 9.55 -4.54 22.86
C GLY A 402 11.06 -4.62 23.19
N PRO A 403 11.90 -3.70 22.69
CA PRO A 403 11.56 -2.38 22.15
C PRO A 403 10.98 -2.37 20.72
N PHE A 404 10.27 -1.29 20.39
CA PHE A 404 9.43 -1.11 19.19
C PHE A 404 10.15 -0.44 18.00
N GLU A 405 11.48 -0.52 17.97
CA GLU A 405 12.24 0.03 16.84
C GLU A 405 12.11 -0.88 15.62
N ALA A 406 11.75 -0.30 14.47
CA ALA A 406 11.74 -0.98 13.17
C ALA A 406 13.17 -1.33 12.70
N LYS A 407 13.72 -2.41 13.24
CA LYS A 407 15.06 -2.94 12.90
C LYS A 407 15.06 -4.46 12.90
N ALA A 408 15.72 -5.07 11.92
CA ALA A 408 15.84 -6.53 11.79
C ALA A 408 16.34 -7.23 13.07
N LYS A 409 17.30 -6.63 13.79
CA LYS A 409 17.82 -7.18 15.06
C LYS A 409 16.76 -7.35 16.16
N PHE A 410 15.64 -6.63 16.08
CA PHE A 410 14.53 -6.70 17.04
C PHE A 410 13.37 -7.56 16.55
N ARG A 411 13.50 -8.23 15.41
CA ARG A 411 12.47 -9.10 14.83
C ARG A 411 11.83 -10.07 15.83
N PRO A 412 12.55 -10.79 16.72
CA PRO A 412 11.89 -11.72 17.65
C PRO A 412 10.88 -11.05 18.59
N LEU A 413 11.15 -9.79 18.98
CA LEU A 413 10.29 -9.01 19.88
C LEU A 413 9.11 -8.44 19.10
N MET A 414 9.36 -7.94 17.89
CA MET A 414 8.33 -7.47 16.97
C MET A 414 7.36 -8.59 16.57
N LEU A 415 7.87 -9.80 16.33
CA LEU A 415 7.04 -10.97 16.04
C LEU A 415 6.11 -11.30 17.22
N ASN A 416 6.58 -11.18 18.46
CA ASN A 416 5.72 -11.34 19.62
C ASN A 416 4.65 -10.24 19.70
N ALA A 417 5.00 -8.99 19.34
CA ALA A 417 4.04 -7.90 19.28
C ALA A 417 2.98 -8.13 18.19
N TYR A 418 3.40 -8.53 16.99
CA TYR A 418 2.53 -8.88 15.88
C TYR A 418 1.61 -10.06 16.22
N ASP A 419 2.15 -11.14 16.80
CA ASP A 419 1.31 -12.28 17.22
C ASP A 419 0.25 -11.88 18.25
N ASN A 420 0.53 -10.87 19.09
CA ASN A 420 -0.46 -10.33 20.04
C ASN A 420 -1.56 -9.50 19.34
N THR A 421 -1.31 -8.88 18.18
CA THR A 421 -2.37 -8.24 17.38
C THR A 421 -3.33 -9.30 16.84
N ILE A 422 -2.81 -10.44 16.37
CA ILE A 422 -3.64 -11.57 15.92
C ILE A 422 -4.45 -12.17 17.08
N VAL A 423 -3.92 -12.19 18.31
CA VAL A 423 -4.68 -12.59 19.51
C VAL A 423 -5.81 -11.59 19.82
N ALA A 424 -5.61 -10.30 19.58
CA ALA A 424 -6.65 -9.29 19.73
C ALA A 424 -7.73 -9.43 18.66
N GLU A 425 -7.34 -9.73 17.42
CA GLU A 425 -8.25 -9.99 16.32
C GLU A 425 -9.08 -11.27 16.55
N ASP A 426 -8.45 -12.35 17.04
CA ASP A 426 -9.14 -13.56 17.54
C ASP A 426 -10.18 -13.21 18.61
N TYR A 427 -9.82 -12.36 19.57
CA TYR A 427 -10.74 -11.89 20.62
C TYR A 427 -11.93 -11.12 20.02
N MET A 428 -11.68 -10.19 19.11
CA MET A 428 -12.71 -9.36 18.49
C MET A 428 -13.70 -10.25 17.71
N LEU A 429 -13.20 -11.10 16.81
CA LEU A 429 -14.01 -11.98 15.98
C LEU A 429 -14.83 -12.97 16.82
N ASP A 430 -14.23 -13.56 17.87
CA ASP A 430 -14.95 -14.42 18.82
C ASP A 430 -16.06 -13.68 19.56
N SER A 431 -15.78 -12.43 19.96
CA SER A 431 -16.75 -11.58 20.65
C SER A 431 -17.94 -11.24 19.74
N ILE A 432 -17.70 -10.94 18.47
CA ILE A 432 -18.74 -10.68 17.46
C ILE A 432 -19.63 -11.93 17.29
N VAL A 433 -19.02 -13.11 17.14
CA VAL A 433 -19.73 -14.40 17.08
C VAL A 433 -20.58 -14.61 18.33
N ALA A 434 -20.01 -14.38 19.52
CA ALA A 434 -20.73 -14.50 20.78
C ALA A 434 -21.91 -13.53 20.91
N MET A 435 -21.80 -12.32 20.33
CA MET A 435 -22.91 -11.36 20.28
C MET A 435 -24.04 -11.83 19.35
N ALA A 436 -23.69 -12.30 18.15
CA ALA A 436 -24.66 -12.82 17.20
C ALA A 436 -25.42 -14.03 17.77
N LEU A 437 -24.72 -14.94 18.47
CA LEU A 437 -25.31 -16.14 19.09
C LEU A 437 -26.31 -15.85 20.22
N ARG A 438 -26.41 -14.62 20.74
CA ARG A 438 -27.48 -14.25 21.69
C ARG A 438 -28.86 -14.21 21.03
N HIS A 439 -28.90 -14.15 19.70
CA HIS A 439 -30.12 -14.11 18.92
C HIS A 439 -30.22 -15.43 18.15
N ASP A 440 -31.33 -16.14 18.32
CA ASP A 440 -31.60 -17.41 17.61
C ASP A 440 -32.06 -17.14 16.16
N ILE A 441 -31.16 -16.57 15.37
CA ILE A 441 -31.42 -16.15 13.98
C ILE A 441 -30.32 -16.66 13.03
N PRO A 442 -30.65 -16.81 11.73
CA PRO A 442 -29.65 -16.97 10.68
C PRO A 442 -28.65 -15.82 10.71
N ALA A 443 -27.41 -16.12 11.09
CA ALA A 443 -26.31 -15.16 11.08
C ALA A 443 -25.11 -15.77 10.38
N ALA A 444 -24.44 -14.96 9.57
CA ALA A 444 -23.21 -15.30 8.89
C ALA A 444 -22.17 -14.19 9.11
N MET A 445 -20.92 -14.57 9.32
CA MET A 445 -19.78 -13.65 9.36
C MET A 445 -18.75 -14.08 8.31
N LEU A 446 -18.29 -13.13 7.51
CA LEU A 446 -17.16 -13.31 6.61
C LEU A 446 -16.05 -12.37 7.05
N TYR A 447 -14.84 -12.89 7.18
CA TYR A 447 -13.65 -12.11 7.53
C TYR A 447 -12.54 -12.39 6.53
N THR A 448 -11.82 -11.34 6.12
CA THR A 448 -10.51 -11.45 5.49
C THR A 448 -9.66 -10.23 5.84
N SER A 449 -8.34 -10.39 5.90
CA SER A 449 -7.45 -9.23 5.85
C SER A 449 -7.41 -8.63 4.44
N ASP A 450 -7.18 -7.34 4.35
CA ASP A 450 -7.00 -6.60 3.10
C ASP A 450 -5.66 -6.95 2.42
N HIS A 451 -4.59 -7.03 3.22
CA HIS A 451 -3.25 -7.50 2.89
C HIS A 451 -2.53 -8.05 4.13
N GLY A 452 -1.33 -8.60 3.92
CA GLY A 452 -0.40 -9.03 4.95
C GLY A 452 0.75 -8.04 5.15
N GLU A 453 1.88 -8.53 5.67
CA GLU A 453 2.97 -7.68 6.18
C GLU A 453 4.33 -8.40 6.15
N ASP A 454 5.41 -7.71 5.76
CA ASP A 454 6.77 -8.18 5.98
C ASP A 454 7.28 -7.83 7.39
N LEU A 455 7.92 -8.80 8.04
CA LEU A 455 8.47 -8.68 9.39
C LEU A 455 9.95 -9.08 9.42
N TYR A 456 10.76 -8.56 8.50
CA TYR A 456 12.17 -8.94 8.32
C TYR A 456 12.35 -10.45 8.11
N ASP A 457 11.45 -11.08 7.34
CA ASP A 457 11.40 -12.54 7.20
C ASP A 457 12.54 -13.13 6.36
N THR A 458 13.18 -12.29 5.54
CA THR A 458 14.23 -12.66 4.58
C THR A 458 15.50 -11.82 4.77
N ASP A 459 16.62 -12.29 4.19
CA ASP A 459 17.94 -11.65 4.30
C ASP A 459 18.02 -10.22 3.69
N ASP A 460 17.03 -9.85 2.89
CA ASP A 460 16.88 -8.49 2.35
C ASP A 460 16.21 -7.51 3.33
N GLU A 461 15.95 -7.95 4.57
CA GLU A 461 15.48 -7.15 5.71
C GLU A 461 14.26 -6.26 5.39
N ARG A 462 13.34 -6.75 4.56
CA ARG A 462 12.10 -6.03 4.22
C ARG A 462 11.14 -5.93 5.41
N PHE A 463 10.43 -4.81 5.48
CA PHE A 463 9.48 -4.49 6.54
C PHE A 463 8.33 -3.68 5.97
N MET A 464 7.18 -3.74 6.64
CA MET A 464 5.91 -3.14 6.22
C MET A 464 5.32 -3.81 4.96
N HIS A 465 4.37 -3.12 4.33
CA HIS A 465 3.64 -3.49 3.13
C HIS A 465 3.74 -2.37 2.09
N ALA A 466 2.85 -2.35 1.09
CA ALA A 466 2.85 -1.37 0.00
C ALA A 466 4.13 -1.36 -0.86
N SER A 467 4.92 -2.44 -0.83
CA SER A 467 6.04 -2.62 -1.75
C SER A 467 5.49 -2.64 -3.19
N PRO A 468 6.08 -1.90 -4.14
CA PRO A 468 5.62 -1.94 -5.53
C PRO A 468 5.66 -3.36 -6.14
N ILE A 469 6.53 -4.21 -5.59
CA ILE A 469 6.56 -5.65 -5.85
C ILE A 469 6.20 -6.37 -4.55
N PRO A 470 5.07 -7.09 -4.49
CA PRO A 470 4.64 -7.73 -3.26
C PRO A 470 5.52 -8.93 -2.91
N THR A 471 5.57 -9.27 -1.62
CA THR A 471 6.09 -10.55 -1.13
C THR A 471 4.95 -11.54 -0.90
N ALA A 472 5.29 -12.82 -0.72
CA ALA A 472 4.33 -13.83 -0.27
C ALA A 472 3.66 -13.44 1.07
N MET A 473 4.41 -12.78 1.99
CA MET A 473 3.89 -12.36 3.29
C MET A 473 2.89 -11.20 3.20
N GLN A 474 3.02 -10.35 2.18
CA GLN A 474 2.11 -9.23 1.94
C GLN A 474 0.81 -9.63 1.25
N ILE A 475 0.78 -10.76 0.53
CA ILE A 475 -0.40 -11.16 -0.28
C ILE A 475 -1.13 -12.39 0.25
N HIS A 476 -0.48 -13.23 1.06
CA HIS A 476 -1.11 -14.40 1.67
C HIS A 476 -1.86 -13.99 2.94
N VAL A 477 -3.19 -13.89 2.84
CA VAL A 477 -4.06 -13.31 3.87
C VAL A 477 -4.96 -14.36 4.53
N PRO A 478 -5.33 -14.18 5.81
CA PRO A 478 -6.30 -15.04 6.46
C PRO A 478 -7.72 -14.74 5.94
N MET A 479 -8.53 -15.79 5.78
CA MET A 479 -9.96 -15.65 5.51
C MET A 479 -10.73 -16.74 6.26
N ILE A 480 -11.84 -16.35 6.90
CA ILE A 480 -12.75 -17.29 7.57
C ILE A 480 -14.21 -16.97 7.24
N ALA A 481 -15.04 -18.01 7.22
CA ALA A 481 -16.49 -17.91 7.21
C ALA A 481 -17.03 -18.55 8.49
N TRP A 482 -18.00 -17.90 9.12
CA TRP A 482 -18.73 -18.44 10.26
C TRP A 482 -20.24 -18.45 9.99
N LEU A 483 -20.91 -19.55 10.31
CA LEU A 483 -22.37 -19.70 10.21
C LEU A 483 -22.98 -20.08 11.56
N SER A 484 -24.02 -19.35 11.98
CA SER A 484 -24.77 -19.66 13.20
C SER A 484 -25.43 -21.04 13.12
N PRO A 485 -25.72 -21.71 14.27
CA PRO A 485 -26.48 -22.96 14.28
C PRO A 485 -27.79 -22.84 13.49
N ARG A 486 -28.54 -21.75 13.72
CA ARG A 486 -29.80 -21.48 13.03
C ARG A 486 -29.64 -21.31 11.52
N TYR A 487 -28.54 -20.69 11.06
CA TYR A 487 -28.25 -20.60 9.63
C TYR A 487 -28.01 -21.99 9.03
N ARG A 488 -27.23 -22.83 9.71
CA ARG A 488 -26.90 -24.20 9.25
C ARG A 488 -28.11 -25.13 9.25
N GLU A 489 -29.05 -24.95 10.18
CA GLU A 489 -30.32 -25.69 10.20
C GLU A 489 -31.21 -25.37 8.99
N LEU A 490 -31.31 -24.09 8.63
CA LEU A 490 -32.16 -23.63 7.52
C LEU A 490 -31.52 -23.86 6.16
N TYR A 491 -30.19 -23.78 6.08
CA TYR A 491 -29.42 -23.88 4.84
C TYR A 491 -28.26 -24.90 4.97
N PRO A 492 -28.53 -26.19 5.23
CA PRO A 492 -27.48 -27.19 5.47
C PRO A 492 -26.53 -27.35 4.29
N GLY A 493 -27.05 -27.30 3.05
CA GLY A 493 -26.21 -27.37 1.85
C GLY A 493 -25.21 -26.22 1.71
N MET A 494 -25.48 -25.06 2.33
CA MET A 494 -24.55 -23.92 2.33
C MET A 494 -23.29 -24.24 3.12
N TRP A 495 -23.44 -24.87 4.29
CA TRP A 495 -22.32 -25.26 5.14
C TRP A 495 -21.42 -26.27 4.42
N ASP A 496 -22.02 -27.33 3.86
CA ASP A 496 -21.27 -28.39 3.17
C ASP A 496 -20.50 -27.84 1.96
N THR A 497 -21.13 -26.92 1.21
CA THR A 497 -20.50 -26.25 0.06
C THR A 497 -19.27 -25.46 0.48
N ILE A 498 -19.40 -24.58 1.49
CA ILE A 498 -18.28 -23.75 1.98
C ILE A 498 -17.16 -24.64 2.51
N ALA A 499 -17.50 -25.67 3.30
CA ALA A 499 -16.53 -26.61 3.85
C ALA A 499 -15.78 -27.38 2.74
N SER A 500 -16.46 -27.73 1.64
CA SER A 500 -15.83 -28.43 0.50
C SER A 500 -14.80 -27.58 -0.25
N HIS A 501 -14.93 -26.25 -0.22
CA HIS A 501 -13.98 -25.33 -0.86
C HIS A 501 -12.82 -24.90 0.04
N ARG A 502 -12.73 -25.41 1.27
CA ARG A 502 -11.71 -25.04 2.25
C ARG A 502 -10.30 -24.99 1.67
N ASP A 503 -9.90 -26.02 0.93
CA ASP A 503 -8.53 -26.19 0.41
C ASP A 503 -8.31 -25.60 -0.98
N SER A 504 -9.28 -24.88 -1.51
CA SER A 504 -9.18 -24.24 -2.82
C SER A 504 -8.26 -23.02 -2.77
N LEU A 505 -7.66 -22.68 -3.92
CA LEU A 505 -6.94 -21.42 -4.08
C LEU A 505 -7.95 -20.29 -4.28
N VAL A 506 -7.94 -19.31 -3.39
CA VAL A 506 -8.93 -18.23 -3.33
C VAL A 506 -8.28 -16.88 -3.61
N SER A 507 -8.91 -16.07 -4.47
CA SER A 507 -8.66 -14.63 -4.53
C SER A 507 -9.62 -13.94 -3.57
N SER A 508 -9.15 -13.33 -2.47
CA SER A 508 -10.03 -12.61 -1.54
C SER A 508 -10.74 -11.45 -2.25
N SER A 509 -9.98 -10.68 -3.04
CA SER A 509 -10.44 -9.53 -3.82
C SER A 509 -11.54 -9.86 -4.83
N SER A 510 -11.67 -11.13 -5.25
CA SER A 510 -12.76 -11.56 -6.12
C SER A 510 -13.86 -12.28 -5.33
N SER A 511 -13.49 -13.19 -4.42
CA SER A 511 -14.45 -14.10 -3.80
C SER A 511 -15.24 -13.49 -2.64
N TYR A 512 -14.71 -12.46 -1.95
CA TYR A 512 -15.34 -11.89 -0.77
C TYR A 512 -16.72 -11.30 -1.09
N PHE A 513 -16.81 -10.46 -2.13
CA PHE A 513 -18.06 -9.85 -2.60
C PHE A 513 -19.14 -10.88 -2.96
N HIS A 514 -18.80 -11.84 -3.83
CA HIS A 514 -19.76 -12.84 -4.30
C HIS A 514 -20.17 -13.81 -3.19
N THR A 515 -19.26 -14.19 -2.30
CA THR A 515 -19.58 -15.03 -1.14
C THR A 515 -20.55 -14.31 -0.20
N ALA A 516 -20.33 -13.03 0.07
CA ALA A 516 -21.23 -12.21 0.89
C ALA A 516 -22.64 -12.12 0.32
N LEU A 517 -22.80 -11.87 -0.99
CA LEU A 517 -24.11 -11.83 -1.64
C LEU A 517 -24.85 -13.18 -1.54
N GLN A 518 -24.14 -14.30 -1.76
CA GLN A 518 -24.72 -15.64 -1.67
C GLN A 518 -25.15 -15.98 -0.24
N LEU A 519 -24.35 -15.62 0.77
CA LEU A 519 -24.71 -15.76 2.20
C LEU A 519 -25.90 -14.87 2.60
N ALA A 520 -26.09 -13.75 1.91
CA ALA A 520 -27.21 -12.84 2.11
C ALA A 520 -28.48 -13.24 1.35
N GLY A 521 -28.41 -14.19 0.42
CA GLY A 521 -29.54 -14.49 -0.47
C GLY A 521 -29.90 -13.30 -1.37
N ILE A 522 -28.88 -12.62 -1.91
CA ILE A 522 -29.05 -11.47 -2.82
C ILE A 522 -28.74 -11.89 -4.25
N ALA A 523 -29.68 -11.65 -5.16
CA ALA A 523 -29.49 -11.76 -6.60
C ALA A 523 -29.27 -10.39 -7.23
N THR A 524 -28.28 -10.31 -8.11
CA THR A 524 -27.95 -9.13 -8.92
C THR A 524 -27.31 -9.61 -10.23
N PRO A 525 -27.44 -8.88 -11.36
CA PRO A 525 -26.69 -9.15 -12.57
C PRO A 525 -25.16 -9.13 -12.38
N ARG A 526 -24.66 -8.56 -11.27
CA ARG A 526 -23.24 -8.53 -10.92
C ARG A 526 -22.75 -9.78 -10.18
N PHE A 527 -23.64 -10.69 -9.80
CA PHE A 527 -23.24 -11.90 -9.08
C PHE A 527 -22.69 -12.97 -10.03
N ASP A 528 -21.48 -13.47 -9.74
CA ASP A 528 -20.86 -14.59 -10.41
C ASP A 528 -20.72 -15.79 -9.44
N ALA A 529 -21.52 -16.82 -9.68
CA ALA A 529 -21.53 -18.03 -8.86
C ALA A 529 -20.22 -18.82 -8.92
N THR A 530 -19.37 -18.62 -9.92
CA THR A 530 -18.05 -19.27 -10.02
C THR A 530 -17.01 -18.64 -9.09
N LEU A 531 -17.29 -17.45 -8.55
CA LEU A 531 -16.41 -16.73 -7.62
C LEU A 531 -16.84 -16.83 -6.15
N SER A 532 -18.03 -17.37 -5.87
CA SER A 532 -18.55 -17.52 -4.50
C SER A 532 -18.13 -18.84 -3.87
N LEU A 533 -17.47 -18.81 -2.72
CA LEU A 533 -17.11 -20.01 -1.94
C LEU A 533 -18.34 -20.75 -1.39
N ALA A 534 -19.48 -20.05 -1.36
CA ALA A 534 -20.78 -20.55 -0.95
C ALA A 534 -21.60 -21.11 -2.13
N SER A 535 -21.00 -21.25 -3.31
CA SER A 535 -21.63 -21.82 -4.50
C SER A 535 -20.97 -23.14 -4.90
N PRO A 536 -21.74 -24.19 -5.25
CA PRO A 536 -21.18 -25.48 -5.69
C PRO A 536 -20.41 -25.39 -7.02
N THR A 537 -20.53 -24.28 -7.75
CA THR A 537 -19.82 -24.04 -9.01
C THR A 537 -18.55 -23.22 -8.83
N TYR A 538 -18.10 -23.00 -7.59
CA TYR A 538 -16.87 -22.27 -7.33
C TYR A 538 -15.70 -22.86 -8.11
N ALA A 539 -14.92 -21.99 -8.76
CA ALA A 539 -13.77 -22.39 -9.55
C ALA A 539 -12.59 -21.46 -9.25
N PRO A 540 -11.45 -22.00 -8.76
CA PRO A 540 -10.22 -21.23 -8.63
C PRO A 540 -9.81 -20.57 -9.96
N ARG A 541 -9.47 -19.29 -9.92
CA ARG A 541 -8.93 -18.54 -11.06
C ARG A 541 -7.44 -18.30 -10.89
N THR A 542 -6.77 -17.97 -11.99
CA THR A 542 -5.40 -17.45 -11.95
C THR A 542 -5.36 -16.23 -11.04
N PRO A 543 -4.52 -16.22 -9.98
CA PRO A 543 -4.40 -15.05 -9.13
C PRO A 543 -3.80 -13.87 -9.91
N MET A 544 -4.52 -12.75 -9.86
CA MET A 544 -4.16 -11.50 -10.51
C MET A 544 -3.78 -10.45 -9.46
N TYR A 545 -2.86 -9.56 -9.80
CA TYR A 545 -2.37 -8.48 -8.95
C TYR A 545 -2.56 -7.11 -9.62
N VAL A 546 -3.02 -6.13 -8.84
CA VAL A 546 -3.14 -4.73 -9.27
C VAL A 546 -1.85 -4.00 -8.92
N THR A 547 -1.09 -3.67 -9.95
CA THR A 547 0.14 -2.88 -9.85
C THR A 547 -0.12 -1.45 -9.37
N ASP A 548 0.94 -0.70 -9.02
CA ASP A 548 0.86 0.72 -8.66
C ASP A 548 0.19 1.57 -9.76
N HIS A 549 0.41 1.22 -11.03
CA HIS A 549 -0.22 1.81 -12.21
C HIS A 549 -1.67 1.39 -12.46
N ASN A 550 -2.31 0.70 -11.51
CA ASN A 550 -3.69 0.20 -11.62
C ASN A 550 -3.88 -0.75 -12.80
N THR A 551 -2.83 -1.50 -13.16
CA THR A 551 -2.88 -2.54 -14.22
C THR A 551 -2.86 -3.93 -13.62
N SER A 552 -3.68 -4.82 -14.16
CA SER A 552 -3.75 -6.23 -13.78
C SER A 552 -2.61 -7.03 -14.40
N VAL A 553 -1.92 -7.84 -13.59
CA VAL A 553 -0.87 -8.76 -14.03
C VAL A 553 -1.02 -10.13 -13.34
N PRO A 554 -0.65 -11.25 -13.99
CA PRO A 554 -0.61 -12.55 -13.33
C PRO A 554 0.38 -12.53 -12.16
N LEU A 555 -0.10 -12.80 -10.95
CA LEU A 555 0.69 -12.69 -9.73
C LEU A 555 1.90 -13.62 -9.74
N LYS A 556 1.75 -14.86 -10.21
CA LYS A 556 2.86 -15.83 -10.33
C LYS A 556 3.98 -15.30 -11.21
N GLU A 557 3.65 -14.72 -12.37
CA GLU A 557 4.64 -14.16 -13.29
C GLU A 557 5.35 -12.95 -12.68
N LEU A 558 4.61 -12.09 -11.97
CA LEU A 558 5.16 -10.96 -11.25
C LEU A 558 6.18 -11.43 -10.20
N LEU A 559 5.82 -12.38 -9.33
CA LEU A 559 6.73 -12.90 -8.29
C LEU A 559 7.96 -13.58 -8.90
N LEU A 560 7.78 -14.42 -9.92
CA LEU A 560 8.90 -15.10 -10.59
C LEU A 560 9.86 -14.11 -11.28
N ARG A 561 9.34 -13.05 -11.90
CA ARG A 561 10.17 -11.99 -12.52
C ARG A 561 11.13 -11.36 -11.51
N TYR A 562 10.67 -11.16 -10.28
CA TYR A 562 11.45 -10.53 -9.21
C TYR A 562 12.14 -11.53 -8.26
N ARG A 563 12.04 -12.83 -8.57
CA ARG A 563 12.60 -13.96 -7.80
C ARG A 563 12.06 -14.02 -6.38
N GLU A 564 10.80 -13.63 -6.21
CA GLU A 564 10.10 -13.75 -4.94
C GLU A 564 9.64 -15.20 -4.70
N PRO A 565 9.68 -15.68 -3.45
CA PRO A 565 9.05 -16.95 -3.09
C PRO A 565 7.56 -16.93 -3.44
N LEU A 566 7.06 -18.07 -3.93
CA LEU A 566 5.63 -18.22 -4.21
C LEU A 566 4.88 -18.58 -2.92
N PRO A 567 3.71 -17.97 -2.64
CA PRO A 567 2.89 -18.34 -1.50
C PRO A 567 2.20 -19.71 -1.73
N PRO A 568 1.66 -20.33 -0.67
CA PRO A 568 0.99 -21.61 -0.76
C PRO A 568 -0.11 -21.65 -1.83
N GLY A 569 -0.04 -22.65 -2.71
CA GLY A 569 -1.00 -22.86 -3.80
C GLY A 569 -0.65 -22.18 -5.12
N LEU A 570 0.44 -21.38 -5.19
CA LEU A 570 0.94 -20.77 -6.43
C LEU A 570 2.16 -21.49 -7.03
N GLU A 571 2.70 -22.51 -6.37
CA GLU A 571 3.89 -23.28 -6.79
C GLU A 571 3.80 -23.86 -8.20
#